data_AF-A0A3G8R8J1-F1
#
_entry.id   AF-A0A3G8R8J1-F1
#
_cell.length_a   1.000
_cell.length_b   1.000
_cell.length_c   1.000
_cell.angle_alpha   90.00
_cell.angle_beta   90.00
_cell.angle_gamma   90.00
#
_symmetry.space_group_name_H-M   'P 1'
#
loop_
_entity.id
_entity.type
_entity.pdbx_description
1 polymer ?
#
loop_
_entity_poly.entity_id
_entity_poly.type
_entity_poly.pdbx_seq_one_letter_code
_entity_poly.pdbx_strand_id
1 'polypeptide(L)'
;MQRLQFEMILRSRIVESAQALHQSGVSFATFATARCNPQFWELTEKGGFRIKAGVTPAQGIRDIFINGQQYAFECATAMVIVLYKGVLDSILESEFNQIFADMLLYDWHYDSDLRLIQQQGSHKAVPGDILYFNNPDVSSDALEWKGENVIKLKEDSFYGHGIGILPAQGIIDSLNQHRRPDATVSAYMTNEVIYPDFVYLSQFAPEENRKNELSVNTFYYQEFSHCIHAVIGGRQYIQE
;
A
#
# COMPACT_ATOMS: atom_id res chain seq x y z
N MET A 1 -11.17 -17.76 -4.50
CA MET A 1 -9.70 -17.69 -4.61
C MET A 1 -9.12 -18.18 -3.29
N GLN A 2 -7.98 -18.87 -3.29
CA GLN A 2 -7.32 -19.23 -2.04
C GLN A 2 -6.77 -17.96 -1.37
N ARG A 3 -6.94 -17.82 -0.05
CA ARG A 3 -6.54 -16.64 0.75
C ARG A 3 -5.12 -16.13 0.39
N LEU A 4 -4.18 -17.04 0.23
CA LEU A 4 -2.78 -16.71 -0.07
C LEU A 4 -2.59 -16.04 -1.44
N GLN A 5 -3.34 -16.48 -2.45
CA GLN A 5 -3.29 -15.87 -3.79
C GLN A 5 -3.85 -14.45 -3.78
N PHE A 6 -4.96 -14.23 -3.05
CA PHE A 6 -5.54 -12.90 -2.95
C PHE A 6 -4.58 -11.93 -2.27
N GLU A 7 -3.95 -12.37 -1.18
CA GLU A 7 -2.94 -11.56 -0.50
C GLU A 7 -1.81 -11.17 -1.45
N MET A 8 -1.26 -12.11 -2.22
CA MET A 8 -0.20 -11.81 -3.19
C MET A 8 -0.64 -10.80 -4.26
N ILE A 9 -1.86 -10.95 -4.79
CA ILE A 9 -2.43 -10.03 -5.78
C ILE A 9 -2.59 -8.64 -5.16
N LEU A 10 -3.25 -8.52 -4.01
CA LEU A 10 -3.49 -7.24 -3.37
C LEU A 10 -2.19 -6.54 -2.99
N ARG A 11 -1.20 -7.26 -2.47
CA ARG A 11 0.14 -6.71 -2.20
C ARG A 11 0.79 -6.16 -3.47
N SER A 12 0.75 -6.90 -4.59
CA SER A 12 1.25 -6.42 -5.88
C SER A 12 0.53 -5.13 -6.30
N ARG A 13 -0.80 -5.10 -6.21
CA ARG A 13 -1.61 -3.92 -6.57
C ARG A 13 -1.34 -2.71 -5.69
N ILE A 14 -1.05 -2.91 -4.40
CA ILE A 14 -0.64 -1.82 -3.49
C ILE A 14 0.70 -1.24 -3.92
N VAL A 15 1.69 -2.08 -4.24
CA VAL A 15 3.01 -1.64 -4.72
C VAL A 15 2.88 -0.86 -6.04
N GLU A 16 2.13 -1.41 -6.99
CA GLU A 16 1.84 -0.76 -8.27
C GLU A 16 1.11 0.59 -8.07
N SER A 17 0.17 0.63 -7.13
CA SER A 17 -0.57 1.86 -6.78
C SER A 17 0.35 2.90 -6.16
N ALA A 18 1.27 2.54 -5.27
CA ALA A 18 2.24 3.47 -4.70
C ALA A 18 3.13 4.10 -5.80
N GLN A 19 3.60 3.28 -6.74
CA GLN A 19 4.40 3.74 -7.87
C GLN A 19 3.59 4.63 -8.81
N ALA A 20 2.34 4.25 -9.12
CA ALA A 20 1.45 5.03 -9.97
C ALA A 20 1.09 6.38 -9.32
N LEU A 21 0.87 6.41 -8.00
CA LEU A 21 0.59 7.65 -7.28
C LEU A 21 1.81 8.58 -7.33
N HIS A 22 3.02 8.06 -7.13
CA HIS A 22 4.25 8.84 -7.30
C HIS A 22 4.36 9.48 -8.71
N GLN A 23 3.93 8.76 -9.75
CA GLN A 23 4.01 9.21 -11.14
C GLN A 23 2.85 10.11 -11.59
N SER A 24 1.74 10.13 -10.83
CA SER A 24 0.51 10.85 -11.21
C SER A 24 0.62 12.38 -11.20
N GLY A 25 1.67 12.92 -10.58
CA GLY A 25 1.85 14.36 -10.42
C GLY A 25 1.08 14.98 -9.25
N VAL A 26 0.52 14.16 -8.34
CA VAL A 26 0.03 14.66 -7.04
C VAL A 26 1.16 15.32 -6.26
N SER A 27 0.83 16.38 -5.52
CA SER A 27 1.78 17.09 -4.66
C SER A 27 1.43 16.94 -3.19
N PHE A 28 2.41 17.04 -2.31
CA PHE A 28 2.13 17.12 -0.87
C PHE A 28 1.39 18.43 -0.53
N ALA A 29 0.46 18.37 0.42
CA ALA A 29 -0.14 19.54 1.06
C ALA A 29 -0.58 19.21 2.49
N THR A 30 -0.54 20.21 3.37
CA THR A 30 -1.23 20.13 4.67
C THR A 30 -2.75 20.16 4.47
N PHE A 31 -3.53 19.80 5.49
CA PHE A 31 -5.00 19.92 5.45
C PHE A 31 -5.49 21.33 5.07
N ALA A 32 -4.82 22.38 5.55
CA ALA A 32 -5.21 23.76 5.27
C ALA A 32 -5.00 24.16 3.79
N THR A 33 -4.10 23.48 3.09
CA THR A 33 -3.72 23.75 1.70
C THR A 33 -4.12 22.61 0.76
N ALA A 34 -4.91 21.65 1.24
CA ALA A 34 -5.33 20.49 0.48
C ALA A 34 -6.21 20.92 -0.69
N ARG A 35 -6.13 20.18 -1.79
CA ARG A 35 -6.90 20.44 -3.01
C ARG A 35 -7.25 19.14 -3.70
N CYS A 36 -8.41 19.11 -4.35
CA CYS A 36 -8.90 17.96 -5.09
C CYS A 36 -9.63 18.43 -6.36
N ASN A 37 -9.81 17.52 -7.31
CA ASN A 37 -10.61 17.79 -8.50
C ASN A 37 -12.09 17.97 -8.11
N PRO A 38 -12.67 19.18 -8.28
CA PRO A 38 -14.04 19.46 -7.88
C PRO A 38 -15.07 18.73 -8.74
N GLN A 39 -14.70 18.07 -9.83
CA GLN A 39 -15.64 17.23 -10.57
C GLN A 39 -16.03 15.97 -9.78
N PHE A 40 -15.11 15.40 -9.00
CA PHE A 40 -15.31 14.13 -8.30
C PHE A 40 -15.47 14.29 -6.79
N TRP A 41 -14.85 15.31 -6.22
CA TRP A 41 -14.73 15.47 -4.77
C TRP A 41 -15.24 16.83 -4.29
N GLU A 42 -15.77 16.85 -3.09
CA GLU A 42 -16.03 18.05 -2.30
C GLU A 42 -14.93 18.20 -1.24
N LEU A 43 -14.23 19.33 -1.27
CA LEU A 43 -13.24 19.68 -0.26
C LEU A 43 -13.97 20.16 1.00
N THR A 44 -13.86 19.41 2.08
CA THR A 44 -14.44 19.78 3.38
C THR A 44 -13.65 20.92 4.03
N GLU A 45 -14.26 21.64 4.98
CA GLU A 45 -13.59 22.72 5.74
C GLU A 45 -12.33 22.25 6.49
N LYS A 46 -12.23 20.96 6.79
CA LYS A 46 -11.06 20.35 7.45
C LYS A 46 -10.00 19.86 6.47
N GLY A 47 -10.16 20.04 5.16
CA GLY A 47 -9.20 19.59 4.15
C GLY A 47 -9.36 18.13 3.69
N GLY A 48 -10.40 17.43 4.13
CA GLY A 48 -10.74 16.09 3.64
C GLY A 48 -11.55 16.11 2.34
N PHE A 49 -11.50 15.03 1.55
CA PHE A 49 -12.18 14.92 0.26
C PHE A 49 -13.37 13.97 0.37
N ARG A 50 -14.58 14.51 0.28
CA ARG A 50 -15.81 13.73 0.27
C ARG A 50 -16.22 13.42 -1.16
N ILE A 51 -16.53 12.16 -1.47
CA ILE A 51 -17.00 11.79 -2.81
C ILE A 51 -18.32 12.51 -3.12
N LYS A 52 -18.48 13.03 -4.34
CA LYS A 52 -19.70 13.72 -4.74
C LYS A 52 -20.85 12.76 -5.01
N ALA A 53 -22.07 13.22 -4.74
CA ALA A 53 -23.28 12.50 -5.12
C ALA A 53 -23.30 12.18 -6.63
N GLY A 54 -23.55 10.92 -6.97
CA GLY A 54 -23.57 10.42 -8.35
C GLY A 54 -22.19 10.05 -8.93
N VAL A 55 -21.11 10.25 -8.17
CA VAL A 55 -19.76 9.76 -8.52
C VAL A 55 -19.49 8.50 -7.72
N THR A 56 -19.03 7.43 -8.39
CA THR A 56 -18.69 6.21 -7.67
C THR A 56 -17.33 6.31 -6.99
N PRO A 57 -17.10 5.61 -5.87
CA PRO A 57 -15.78 5.53 -5.24
C PRO A 57 -14.66 5.14 -6.21
N ALA A 58 -14.92 4.16 -7.09
CA ALA A 58 -13.96 3.74 -8.11
C ALA A 58 -13.60 4.87 -9.09
N GLN A 59 -14.58 5.69 -9.51
CA GLN A 59 -14.34 6.85 -10.37
C GLN A 59 -13.48 7.90 -9.66
N GLY A 60 -13.84 8.25 -8.42
CA GLY A 60 -13.10 9.24 -7.63
C GLY A 60 -11.66 8.82 -7.40
N ILE A 61 -11.44 7.57 -6.98
CA ILE A 61 -10.09 7.03 -6.73
C ILE A 61 -9.27 7.02 -8.02
N ARG A 62 -9.80 6.51 -9.14
CA ARG A 62 -9.06 6.49 -10.41
C ARG A 62 -8.69 7.89 -10.90
N ASP A 63 -9.56 8.87 -10.70
CA ASP A 63 -9.29 10.25 -11.11
C ASP A 63 -8.04 10.83 -10.43
N ILE A 64 -7.76 10.47 -9.18
CA ILE A 64 -6.54 10.91 -8.47
C ILE A 64 -5.28 10.45 -9.22
N PHE A 65 -5.27 9.25 -9.79
CA PHE A 65 -4.11 8.70 -10.51
C PHE A 65 -3.99 9.26 -11.93
N ILE A 66 -5.12 9.57 -12.57
CA ILE A 66 -5.16 10.09 -13.95
C ILE A 66 -4.86 11.60 -13.98
N ASN A 67 -5.46 12.34 -13.04
CA ASN A 67 -5.44 13.79 -12.98
C ASN A 67 -4.68 14.29 -11.73
N GLY A 68 -3.62 13.58 -11.32
CA GLY A 68 -2.93 13.83 -10.06
C GLY A 68 -2.47 15.26 -9.84
N GLN A 69 -2.11 15.98 -10.92
CA GLN A 69 -1.79 17.41 -10.85
C GLN A 69 -2.92 18.29 -10.30
N GLN A 70 -4.18 17.84 -10.28
CA GLN A 70 -5.33 18.52 -9.67
C GLN A 70 -5.48 18.24 -8.16
N TYR A 71 -4.63 17.39 -7.59
CA TYR A 71 -4.70 16.98 -6.20
C TYR A 71 -3.45 17.32 -5.39
N ALA A 72 -3.67 17.70 -4.14
CA ALA A 72 -2.63 17.74 -3.12
C ALA A 72 -3.19 17.40 -1.75
N PHE A 73 -2.51 16.53 -1.02
CA PHE A 73 -2.95 16.00 0.28
C PHE A 73 -1.75 15.56 1.11
N GLU A 74 -1.99 15.17 2.36
CA GLU A 74 -0.93 14.77 3.30
C GLU A 74 -0.61 13.27 3.20
N CYS A 75 0.42 12.82 3.90
CA CYS A 75 1.00 11.49 3.74
C CYS A 75 0.10 10.32 4.20
N ALA A 76 -0.69 10.46 5.26
CA ALA A 76 -1.66 9.46 5.71
C ALA A 76 -2.79 9.27 4.69
N THR A 77 -3.39 10.36 4.19
CA THR A 77 -4.38 10.31 3.09
C THR A 77 -3.80 9.62 1.86
N ALA A 78 -2.53 9.87 1.53
CA ALA A 78 -1.86 9.19 0.44
C ALA A 78 -1.77 7.67 0.64
N MET A 79 -1.46 7.19 1.85
CA MET A 79 -1.46 5.76 2.17
C MET A 79 -2.84 5.15 1.95
N VAL A 80 -3.89 5.81 2.45
CA VAL A 80 -5.29 5.37 2.29
C VAL A 80 -5.69 5.30 0.81
N ILE A 81 -5.32 6.30 -0.01
CA ILE A 81 -5.55 6.31 -1.46
C ILE A 81 -4.85 5.14 -2.15
N VAL A 82 -3.58 4.87 -1.80
CA VAL A 82 -2.84 3.72 -2.34
C VAL A 82 -3.53 2.41 -1.99
N LEU A 83 -3.96 2.24 -0.74
CA LEU A 83 -4.68 1.04 -0.32
C LEU A 83 -6.01 0.89 -1.07
N TYR A 84 -6.80 1.96 -1.17
CA TYR A 84 -8.06 1.93 -1.93
C TYR A 84 -7.85 1.57 -3.39
N LYS A 85 -6.84 2.12 -4.05
CA LYS A 85 -6.52 1.75 -5.43
C LYS A 85 -6.09 0.28 -5.54
N GLY A 86 -5.26 -0.18 -4.60
CA GLY A 86 -4.86 -1.58 -4.53
C GLY A 86 -6.05 -2.52 -4.40
N VAL A 87 -7.01 -2.19 -3.53
CA VAL A 87 -8.24 -2.96 -3.34
C VAL A 87 -9.12 -2.91 -4.59
N LEU A 88 -9.37 -1.71 -5.15
CA LEU A 88 -10.16 -1.51 -6.37
C LEU A 88 -9.65 -2.37 -7.54
N ASP A 89 -8.33 -2.55 -7.66
CA ASP A 89 -7.72 -3.36 -8.71
C ASP A 89 -7.64 -4.86 -8.38
N SER A 90 -8.12 -5.27 -7.21
CA SER A 90 -8.07 -6.65 -6.70
C SER A 90 -9.45 -7.28 -6.50
N ILE A 91 -10.50 -6.47 -6.37
CA ILE A 91 -11.88 -6.92 -6.15
C ILE A 91 -12.80 -6.52 -7.31
N LEU A 92 -14.05 -6.97 -7.28
CA LEU A 92 -15.07 -6.50 -8.23
C LEU A 92 -15.36 -5.01 -7.99
N GLU A 93 -15.37 -4.20 -9.06
CA GLU A 93 -15.65 -2.77 -8.96
C GLU A 93 -17.04 -2.48 -8.35
N SER A 94 -18.04 -3.33 -8.63
CA SER A 94 -19.36 -3.22 -8.02
C SER A 94 -19.29 -3.38 -6.49
N GLU A 95 -18.52 -4.35 -6.00
CA GLU A 95 -18.30 -4.58 -4.57
C GLU A 95 -17.55 -3.39 -3.96
N PHE A 96 -16.49 -2.90 -4.61
CA PHE A 96 -15.75 -1.71 -4.16
C PHE A 96 -16.66 -0.49 -3.99
N ASN A 97 -17.49 -0.22 -5.00
CA ASN A 97 -18.43 0.91 -4.96
C ASN A 97 -19.51 0.74 -3.90
N GLN A 98 -19.87 -0.50 -3.56
CA GLN A 98 -20.86 -0.80 -2.53
C GLN A 98 -20.28 -0.65 -1.12
N ILE A 99 -19.11 -1.24 -0.85
CA ILE A 99 -18.52 -1.25 0.49
C ILE A 99 -17.84 0.09 0.86
N PHE A 100 -17.60 0.98 -0.11
CA PHE A 100 -17.00 2.29 0.14
C PHE A 100 -17.87 3.46 -0.35
N ALA A 101 -19.20 3.27 -0.37
CA ALA A 101 -20.15 4.19 -1.01
C ALA A 101 -20.09 5.64 -0.49
N ASP A 102 -19.81 5.85 0.81
CA ASP A 102 -19.77 7.16 1.47
C ASP A 102 -18.33 7.66 1.72
N MET A 103 -17.45 7.44 0.75
CA MET A 103 -16.01 7.69 0.88
C MET A 103 -15.66 9.13 1.29
N LEU A 104 -14.86 9.24 2.35
CA LEU A 104 -14.18 10.45 2.80
C LEU A 104 -12.68 10.15 2.96
N LEU A 105 -11.84 10.85 2.21
CA LEU A 105 -10.39 10.78 2.32
C LEU A 105 -9.90 11.89 3.26
N TYR A 106 -9.38 11.55 4.43
CA TYR A 106 -8.90 12.53 5.42
C TYR A 106 -8.03 11.87 6.50
N ASP A 107 -6.72 12.14 6.56
CA ASP A 107 -5.82 11.48 7.52
C ASP A 107 -5.91 9.93 7.40
N TRP A 108 -5.77 9.23 8.51
CA TRP A 108 -6.17 7.83 8.70
C TRP A 108 -7.68 7.63 8.86
N HIS A 109 -8.53 8.58 8.47
CA HIS A 109 -9.96 8.31 8.34
C HIS A 109 -10.18 7.45 7.10
N TYR A 110 -10.29 6.16 7.32
CA TYR A 110 -10.68 5.16 6.33
C TYR A 110 -12.01 4.56 6.72
N ASP A 111 -12.75 4.10 5.71
CA ASP A 111 -13.95 3.30 5.92
C ASP A 111 -13.59 2.03 6.71
N SER A 112 -14.34 1.72 7.78
CA SER A 112 -14.11 0.51 8.59
C SER A 112 -14.04 -0.77 7.77
N ASP A 113 -14.61 -0.79 6.57
CA ASP A 113 -14.53 -1.89 5.61
C ASP A 113 -13.15 -2.06 4.97
N LEU A 114 -12.23 -1.09 5.05
CA LEU A 114 -10.84 -1.32 4.62
C LEU A 114 -10.10 -2.27 5.57
N ARG A 115 -10.53 -2.34 6.85
CA ARG A 115 -10.00 -3.19 7.94
C ARG A 115 -8.47 -3.29 7.96
N LEU A 116 -7.81 -2.30 8.55
CA LEU A 116 -6.36 -2.33 8.73
C LEU A 116 -5.97 -3.15 9.97
N ILE A 117 -4.93 -3.96 9.82
CA ILE A 117 -4.29 -4.72 10.90
C ILE A 117 -2.94 -4.06 11.18
N GLN A 118 -2.70 -3.75 12.46
CA GLN A 118 -1.44 -3.20 12.96
C GLN A 118 -0.76 -4.25 13.84
N GLN A 119 0.50 -4.54 13.57
CA GLN A 119 1.30 -5.47 14.38
C GLN A 119 2.75 -4.99 14.53
N GLN A 120 3.49 -5.67 15.38
CA GLN A 120 4.91 -5.45 15.59
C GLN A 120 5.74 -6.39 14.72
N GLY A 121 6.89 -5.93 14.24
CA GLY A 121 7.84 -6.74 13.47
C GLY A 121 8.16 -6.18 12.09
N SER A 122 8.50 -4.89 11.98
CA SER A 122 8.87 -4.26 10.71
C SER A 122 10.04 -4.94 9.98
N HIS A 123 10.92 -5.63 10.71
CA HIS A 123 11.99 -6.46 10.12
C HIS A 123 11.47 -7.65 9.28
N LYS A 124 10.20 -8.04 9.43
CA LYS A 124 9.53 -9.07 8.62
C LYS A 124 8.62 -8.46 7.55
N ALA A 125 8.59 -7.13 7.43
CA ALA A 125 7.71 -6.46 6.50
C ALA A 125 8.03 -6.85 5.05
N VAL A 126 6.97 -7.10 4.30
CA VAL A 126 7.00 -7.53 2.90
C VAL A 126 6.43 -6.42 2.01
N PRO A 127 6.62 -6.50 0.69
CA PRO A 127 6.03 -5.52 -0.22
C PRO A 127 4.52 -5.34 -0.03
N GLY A 128 4.07 -4.08 -0.10
CA GLY A 128 2.69 -3.66 0.14
C GLY A 128 2.36 -3.37 1.61
N ASP A 129 3.25 -3.65 2.55
CA ASP A 129 3.09 -3.21 3.94
C ASP A 129 3.32 -1.70 4.09
N ILE A 130 2.58 -1.08 5.00
CA ILE A 130 2.82 0.28 5.48
C ILE A 130 3.76 0.22 6.69
N LEU A 131 4.75 1.11 6.68
CA LEU A 131 5.73 1.30 7.75
C LEU A 131 5.79 2.77 8.15
N TYR A 132 6.36 3.05 9.31
CA TYR A 132 6.50 4.41 9.81
C TYR A 132 7.94 4.73 10.23
N PHE A 133 8.47 5.84 9.72
CA PHE A 133 9.72 6.44 10.18
C PHE A 133 9.41 7.57 11.16
N ASN A 134 9.90 7.48 12.38
CA ASN A 134 9.73 8.50 13.40
C ASN A 134 10.89 9.49 13.38
N ASN A 135 10.62 10.78 13.52
CA ASN A 135 11.62 11.84 13.72
C ASN A 135 11.44 12.47 15.11
N PRO A 136 12.00 11.86 16.16
CA PRO A 136 11.72 12.25 17.54
C PRO A 136 12.23 13.65 17.88
N ASP A 137 13.27 14.11 17.18
CA ASP A 137 13.91 15.40 17.42
C ASP A 137 13.53 16.47 16.38
N VAL A 138 12.34 16.38 15.79
CA VAL A 138 11.81 17.37 14.84
C VAL A 138 11.79 18.79 15.41
N SER A 139 12.01 19.78 14.54
CA SER A 139 11.86 21.20 14.87
C SER A 139 10.39 21.58 15.08
N SER A 140 10.11 22.50 16.01
CA SER A 140 8.76 23.06 16.22
C SER A 140 8.21 23.81 15.01
N ASP A 141 9.10 24.27 14.14
CA ASP A 141 8.75 25.07 12.96
C ASP A 141 8.48 24.19 11.72
N ALA A 142 8.60 22.86 11.86
CA ALA A 142 8.54 21.89 10.77
C ALA A 142 7.83 20.59 11.22
N LEU A 143 6.74 20.71 11.98
CA LEU A 143 6.04 19.58 12.60
C LEU A 143 5.50 18.55 11.59
N GLU A 144 5.33 18.92 10.34
CA GLU A 144 5.02 18.00 9.23
C GLU A 144 6.13 16.97 9.00
N TRP A 145 7.36 17.24 9.43
CA TRP A 145 8.51 16.34 9.36
C TRP A 145 8.71 15.49 10.62
N LYS A 146 7.70 15.40 11.50
CA LYS A 146 7.75 14.57 12.73
C LYS A 146 7.87 13.07 12.44
N GLY A 147 7.59 12.66 11.21
CA GLY A 147 7.79 11.31 10.71
C GLY A 147 7.14 11.14 9.36
N GLU A 148 7.27 9.95 8.79
CA GLU A 148 6.77 9.63 7.46
C GLU A 148 6.15 8.24 7.41
N ASN A 149 4.92 8.16 6.89
CA ASN A 149 4.29 6.90 6.52
C ASN A 149 4.79 6.47 5.16
N VAL A 150 5.14 5.20 5.00
CA VAL A 150 5.66 4.69 3.73
C VAL A 150 5.06 3.35 3.33
N ILE A 151 4.96 3.11 2.02
CA ILE A 151 4.68 1.78 1.47
C ILE A 151 6.00 1.09 1.14
N LYS A 152 6.22 -0.11 1.67
CA LYS A 152 7.35 -0.96 1.25
C LYS A 152 7.12 -1.46 -0.18
N LEU A 153 8.00 -1.12 -1.11
CA LEU A 153 7.90 -1.52 -2.52
C LEU A 153 8.66 -2.82 -2.79
N LYS A 154 9.85 -2.93 -2.20
CA LYS A 154 10.75 -4.08 -2.28
C LYS A 154 11.80 -3.96 -1.18
N GLU A 155 12.84 -4.80 -1.23
CA GLU A 155 13.95 -4.67 -0.31
C GLU A 155 14.62 -3.30 -0.43
N ASP A 156 14.79 -2.65 0.72
CA ASP A 156 15.31 -1.28 0.89
C ASP A 156 14.78 -0.25 -0.13
N SER A 157 13.46 -0.25 -0.36
CA SER A 157 12.81 0.72 -1.25
C SER A 157 11.39 1.00 -0.79
N PHE A 158 11.11 2.28 -0.56
CA PHE A 158 9.90 2.74 0.10
C PHE A 158 9.34 3.97 -0.63
N TYR A 159 8.02 4.03 -0.75
CA TYR A 159 7.32 5.23 -1.21
C TYR A 159 6.84 6.04 0.00
N GLY A 160 7.35 7.26 0.17
CA GLY A 160 6.81 8.28 1.08
C GLY A 160 6.19 9.42 0.29
N HIS A 161 5.00 9.87 0.67
CA HIS A 161 4.30 10.92 -0.07
C HIS A 161 4.87 12.30 0.28
N GLY A 162 5.39 13.00 -0.73
CA GLY A 162 6.09 14.28 -0.57
C GLY A 162 7.62 14.12 -0.58
N ILE A 163 8.13 12.98 -0.12
CA ILE A 163 9.57 12.65 -0.15
C ILE A 163 9.95 11.87 -1.41
N GLY A 164 9.04 11.02 -1.92
CA GLY A 164 9.25 10.21 -3.11
C GLY A 164 9.62 8.76 -2.81
N ILE A 165 10.28 8.10 -3.77
CA ILE A 165 10.73 6.70 -3.63
C ILE A 165 12.21 6.67 -3.26
N LEU A 166 12.52 6.22 -2.04
CA LEU A 166 13.87 6.22 -1.48
C LEU A 166 14.19 4.93 -0.72
N PRO A 167 15.47 4.59 -0.51
CA PRO A 167 15.88 3.62 0.49
C PRO A 167 15.64 4.15 1.92
N ALA A 168 15.70 3.28 2.92
CA ALA A 168 15.43 3.64 4.31
C ALA A 168 16.35 4.79 4.80
N GLN A 169 17.63 4.73 4.44
CA GLN A 169 18.59 5.78 4.80
C GLN A 169 18.22 7.14 4.18
N GLY A 170 17.73 7.15 2.94
CA GLY A 170 17.32 8.39 2.27
C GLY A 170 16.12 9.06 2.95
N ILE A 171 15.18 8.27 3.47
CA ILE A 171 14.05 8.78 4.26
C ILE A 171 14.55 9.34 5.60
N ILE A 172 15.41 8.60 6.30
CA ILE A 172 16.03 9.04 7.56
C ILE A 172 16.78 10.36 7.36
N ASP A 173 17.57 10.48 6.30
CA ASP A 173 18.33 11.70 5.99
C ASP A 173 17.41 12.88 5.71
N SER A 174 16.31 12.66 4.96
CA SER A 174 15.31 13.69 4.67
C SER A 174 14.62 14.21 5.94
N LEU A 175 14.26 13.31 6.86
CA LEU A 175 13.69 13.68 8.16
C LEU A 175 14.71 14.40 9.04
N ASN A 176 15.96 13.92 9.06
CA ASN A 176 17.02 14.47 9.90
C ASN A 176 17.40 15.92 9.54
N GLN A 177 17.12 16.37 8.32
CA GLN A 177 17.31 17.75 7.87
C GLN A 177 16.38 18.75 8.58
N HIS A 178 15.28 18.27 9.17
CA HIS A 178 14.23 19.10 9.77
C HIS A 178 14.21 18.99 11.30
N ARG A 179 15.32 18.59 11.91
CA ARG A 179 15.46 18.48 13.36
C ARG A 179 15.76 19.82 14.03
N ARG A 180 15.41 19.93 15.29
CA ARG A 180 15.74 21.11 16.12
C ARG A 180 17.27 21.26 16.29
N PRO A 181 17.77 22.46 16.60
CA PRO A 181 19.15 22.63 17.05
C PRO A 181 19.50 21.66 18.19
N ASP A 182 20.74 21.17 18.20
CA ASP A 182 21.28 20.25 19.20
C ASP A 182 20.55 18.89 19.30
N ALA A 183 19.81 18.49 18.26
CA ALA A 183 19.17 17.17 18.17
C ALA A 183 20.18 16.03 18.31
N THR A 184 19.91 15.10 19.24
CA THR A 184 20.79 13.98 19.56
C THR A 184 20.25 12.64 19.07
N VAL A 185 18.95 12.55 18.80
CA VAL A 185 18.30 11.33 18.32
C VAL A 185 18.05 11.46 16.81
N SER A 186 18.55 10.50 16.03
CA SER A 186 18.26 10.39 14.60
C SER A 186 16.83 9.91 14.38
N ALA A 187 16.24 10.25 13.25
CA ALA A 187 15.07 9.54 12.73
C ALA A 187 15.39 8.04 12.55
N TYR A 188 14.36 7.20 12.71
CA TYR A 188 14.47 5.74 12.63
C TYR A 188 13.15 5.09 12.20
N MET A 189 13.23 3.91 11.58
CA MET A 189 12.04 3.10 11.30
C MET A 189 11.51 2.47 12.60
N THR A 190 10.24 2.67 12.90
CA THR A 190 9.59 2.03 14.04
C THR A 190 9.42 0.52 13.82
N ASN A 191 9.06 -0.20 14.87
CA ASN A 191 8.80 -1.64 14.77
C ASN A 191 7.38 -1.97 14.31
N GLU A 192 6.57 -0.96 13.99
CA GLU A 192 5.18 -1.11 13.57
C GLU A 192 5.07 -1.46 12.09
N VAL A 193 4.11 -2.31 11.76
CA VAL A 193 3.71 -2.63 10.39
C VAL A 193 2.18 -2.66 10.30
N ILE A 194 1.64 -2.01 9.27
CA ILE A 194 0.20 -1.93 8.99
C ILE A 194 -0.08 -2.55 7.61
N TYR A 195 -1.15 -3.34 7.50
CA TYR A 195 -1.61 -3.91 6.22
C TYR A 195 -3.12 -4.19 6.23
N PRO A 196 -3.77 -4.32 5.06
CA PRO A 196 -5.20 -4.65 4.98
C PRO A 196 -5.51 -6.07 5.46
N ASP A 197 -6.71 -6.29 5.99
CA ASP A 197 -7.24 -7.63 6.28
C ASP A 197 -7.52 -8.38 4.96
N PHE A 198 -6.50 -9.10 4.49
CA PHE A 198 -6.56 -9.90 3.28
C PHE A 198 -7.66 -10.97 3.33
N VAL A 199 -8.00 -11.50 4.51
CA VAL A 199 -9.07 -12.51 4.64
C VAL A 199 -10.39 -11.87 4.32
N TYR A 200 -10.68 -10.76 5.01
CA TYR A 200 -11.92 -10.02 4.82
C TYR A 200 -12.09 -9.60 3.37
N LEU A 201 -11.09 -8.94 2.79
CA LEU A 201 -11.19 -8.38 1.44
C LEU A 201 -11.29 -9.46 0.34
N SER A 202 -10.78 -10.67 0.60
CA SER A 202 -10.82 -11.77 -0.38
C SER A 202 -12.23 -12.24 -0.74
N GLN A 203 -13.22 -11.97 0.11
CA GLN A 203 -14.61 -12.35 -0.15
C GLN A 203 -15.26 -11.56 -1.31
N PHE A 204 -14.68 -10.40 -1.66
CA PHE A 204 -15.18 -9.51 -2.72
C PHE A 204 -14.48 -9.73 -4.08
N ALA A 205 -13.54 -10.69 -4.14
CA ALA A 205 -12.74 -10.91 -5.34
C ALA A 205 -13.51 -11.62 -6.48
N PRO A 206 -13.22 -11.33 -7.76
CA PRO A 206 -13.89 -11.95 -8.91
C PRO A 206 -13.78 -13.49 -8.90
N GLU A 207 -14.84 -14.17 -9.35
CA GLU A 207 -14.83 -15.64 -9.45
C GLU A 207 -13.80 -16.18 -10.44
N GLU A 208 -13.49 -15.44 -11.51
CA GLU A 208 -12.62 -15.89 -12.61
C GLU A 208 -11.14 -16.04 -12.20
N ASN A 209 -10.70 -15.36 -11.14
CA ASN A 209 -9.41 -15.62 -10.50
C ASN A 209 -9.34 -17.01 -9.82
N ARG A 210 -10.43 -17.80 -9.80
CA ARG A 210 -10.44 -19.25 -9.49
C ARG A 210 -10.18 -20.15 -10.70
N LYS A 211 -10.37 -19.67 -11.94
CA LYS A 211 -10.31 -20.51 -13.16
C LYS A 211 -8.93 -20.56 -13.83
N ASN A 212 -8.07 -19.56 -13.61
CA ASN A 212 -6.66 -19.61 -14.04
C ASN A 212 -5.84 -20.69 -13.30
N GLU A 213 -6.39 -21.34 -12.26
CA GLU A 213 -5.74 -22.47 -11.57
C GLU A 213 -5.83 -23.80 -12.34
N LEU A 214 -6.81 -24.00 -13.23
CA LEU A 214 -6.96 -25.26 -13.98
C LEU A 214 -6.08 -25.29 -15.23
N SER A 215 -5.86 -24.15 -15.89
CA SER A 215 -4.96 -24.07 -17.03
C SER A 215 -3.50 -24.25 -16.60
N VAL A 216 -3.03 -23.57 -15.54
CA VAL A 216 -1.63 -23.66 -15.09
C VAL A 216 -1.28 -25.06 -14.52
N ASN A 217 -2.20 -25.71 -13.79
CA ASN A 217 -1.96 -27.08 -13.30
C ASN A 217 -2.03 -28.13 -14.43
N THR A 218 -2.82 -27.91 -15.47
CA THR A 218 -2.91 -28.86 -16.60
C THR A 218 -1.64 -28.80 -17.47
N PHE A 219 -1.03 -27.62 -17.63
CA PHE A 219 0.26 -27.48 -18.30
C PHE A 219 1.42 -28.11 -17.49
N TYR A 220 1.42 -27.95 -16.15
CA TYR A 220 2.46 -28.54 -15.29
C TYR A 220 2.43 -30.08 -15.24
N TYR A 221 1.25 -30.70 -15.23
CA TYR A 221 1.13 -32.16 -15.22
C TYR A 221 1.43 -32.81 -16.58
N GLN A 222 1.31 -32.07 -17.69
CA GLN A 222 1.68 -32.57 -19.02
C GLN A 222 3.19 -32.52 -19.28
N GLU A 223 3.93 -31.53 -18.76
CA GLU A 223 5.37 -31.40 -19.03
C GLU A 223 6.30 -32.23 -18.12
N PHE A 224 5.85 -32.66 -16.93
CA PHE A 224 6.73 -33.32 -15.95
C PHE A 224 6.42 -34.80 -15.65
N SER A 225 5.64 -35.49 -16.49
CA SER A 225 5.36 -36.92 -16.30
C SER A 225 6.50 -37.87 -16.69
N HIS A 226 7.71 -37.41 -17.00
CA HIS A 226 8.83 -38.29 -17.34
C HIS A 226 10.09 -37.97 -16.52
N CYS A 227 10.28 -38.79 -15.48
CA CYS A 227 11.50 -39.04 -14.70
C CYS A 227 12.08 -37.89 -13.86
N ILE A 228 11.97 -38.06 -12.53
CA ILE A 228 13.01 -37.61 -11.59
C ILE A 228 13.49 -38.83 -10.82
N HIS A 229 14.72 -39.28 -11.13
CA HIS A 229 15.50 -40.16 -10.25
C HIS A 229 16.24 -39.28 -9.25
N ALA A 230 16.02 -39.51 -7.96
CA ALA A 230 16.86 -38.97 -6.89
C ALA A 230 17.39 -40.13 -6.06
N VAL A 231 18.72 -40.26 -5.98
CA VAL A 231 19.40 -41.20 -5.08
C VAL A 231 20.06 -40.37 -3.98
N ILE A 232 19.65 -40.60 -2.74
CA ILE A 232 20.27 -40.05 -1.52
C ILE A 232 20.94 -41.20 -0.79
N GLY A 233 22.18 -40.95 -0.33
CA GLY A 233 23.16 -41.98 0.00
C GLY A 233 22.76 -43.04 1.04
N GLY A 234 23.21 -44.27 0.76
CA GLY A 234 23.32 -45.36 1.72
C GLY A 234 24.37 -46.35 1.24
N ARG A 235 25.47 -46.49 1.98
CA ARG A 235 26.44 -47.59 1.79
C ARG A 235 25.84 -48.85 2.41
N GLN A 236 25.83 -49.97 1.68
CA GLN A 236 25.81 -51.30 2.29
C GLN A 236 26.61 -52.30 1.45
N TYR A 237 27.17 -53.26 2.19
CA TYR A 237 28.35 -54.07 1.91
C TYR A 237 28.08 -55.21 0.91
N ILE A 238 29.10 -55.56 0.11
CA ILE A 238 29.12 -56.83 -0.63
C ILE A 238 29.68 -57.89 0.31
N GLN A 239 28.92 -58.97 0.53
CA GLN A 239 29.49 -60.26 0.87
C GLN A 239 28.57 -61.35 0.31
N GLU A 240 29.17 -62.34 -0.36
CA GLU A 240 28.54 -63.64 -0.62
C GLU A 240 28.20 -64.36 0.69
#